data_AF-A0A972H1D5-F1
#
_entry.id   AF-A0A972H1D5-F1
#
_cell.length_a   1.000
_cell.length_b   1.000
_cell.length_c   1.000
_cell.angle_alpha   90.00
_cell.angle_beta   90.00
_cell.angle_gamma   90.00
#
_symmetry.space_group_name_H-M   'P 1'
#
loop_
_entity.id
_entity.type
_entity.pdbx_description
1 polymer ?
#
loop_
_entity_poly.entity_id
_entity_poly.type
_entity_poly.pdbx_seq_one_letter_code
_entity_poly.pdbx_strand_id
1 'polypeptide(L)' 'MRIIAKRTLREFWQSHPEYADAQAPLAAWHKEVTEANWETPQQVKAQFRNASILKDSRVVYIRFVGTHQQYDTINVETI' A
#
# COMPACT_ATOMS: atom_id res chain seq x y z
N MET A 1 10.12 -1.54 10.94
CA MET A 1 8.67 -1.30 11.11
C MET A 1 7.91 -2.64 11.12
N ARG A 2 6.84 -2.84 11.92
CA ARG A 2 6.05 -4.10 11.91
C ARG A 2 4.89 -3.99 10.92
N ILE A 3 4.92 -4.77 9.84
CA ILE A 3 3.82 -4.85 8.86
C ILE A 3 2.75 -5.82 9.39
N ILE A 4 1.56 -5.31 9.70
CA ILE A 4 0.47 -6.09 10.32
C ILE A 4 -0.31 -6.92 9.28
N ALA A 5 -0.23 -6.55 7.99
CA ALA A 5 -1.17 -7.01 6.97
C ALA A 5 -0.56 -7.82 5.81
N LYS A 6 0.63 -8.45 5.97
CA LYS A 6 1.26 -9.25 4.89
C LYS A 6 0.33 -10.34 4.33
N ARG A 7 -0.46 -10.96 5.20
CA ARG A 7 -1.46 -11.97 4.83
C ARG A 7 -2.58 -11.35 4.00
N THR A 8 -3.15 -10.24 4.46
CA THR A 8 -4.21 -9.49 3.77
C THR A 8 -3.79 -9.05 2.37
N LEU A 9 -2.54 -8.59 2.20
CA LEU A 9 -2.00 -8.26 0.88
C LEU A 9 -1.98 -9.48 -0.03
N ARG A 10 -1.52 -10.63 0.47
CA ARG A 10 -1.49 -11.87 -0.31
C ARG A 10 -2.87 -12.35 -0.70
N GLU A 11 -3.82 -12.30 0.24
CA GLU A 11 -5.22 -12.67 -0.01
C GLU A 11 -5.86 -11.75 -1.05
N PHE A 12 -5.53 -10.44 -1.06
CA PHE A 12 -6.06 -9.48 -2.02
C PHE A 12 -5.79 -9.87 -3.48
N TRP A 13 -4.52 -10.02 -3.91
CA TRP A 13 -4.22 -10.36 -5.31
C TRP A 13 -4.51 -11.83 -5.66
N GLN A 14 -4.73 -12.69 -4.66
CA GLN A 14 -5.13 -14.09 -4.88
C GLN A 14 -6.65 -14.24 -5.07
N SER A 15 -7.45 -13.42 -4.39
CA SER A 15 -8.92 -13.45 -4.48
C SER A 15 -9.47 -12.59 -5.63
N HIS A 16 -8.67 -11.65 -6.13
CA HIS A 16 -9.03 -10.74 -7.21
C HIS A 16 -8.07 -10.85 -8.40
N PRO A 17 -8.31 -11.76 -9.35
CA PRO A 17 -7.48 -11.93 -10.55
C PRO A 17 -7.35 -10.65 -11.39
N GLU A 18 -8.36 -9.78 -11.33
CA GLU A 18 -8.34 -8.45 -11.96
C GLU A 18 -7.21 -7.54 -11.43
N TYR A 19 -6.71 -7.79 -10.23
CA TYR A 19 -5.60 -7.06 -9.62
C TYR A 19 -4.33 -7.93 -9.52
N ALA A 20 -4.14 -8.92 -10.40
CA ALA A 20 -2.93 -9.74 -10.40
C ALA A 20 -1.64 -8.93 -10.64
N ASP A 21 -1.74 -7.82 -11.39
CA ASP A 21 -0.68 -6.86 -11.64
C ASP A 21 -0.19 -6.15 -10.36
N ALA A 22 -1.00 -6.17 -9.29
CA ALA A 22 -0.65 -5.69 -7.95
C ALA A 22 0.50 -6.43 -7.29
N GLN A 23 0.69 -7.70 -7.64
CA GLN A 23 1.56 -8.59 -6.88
C GLN A 23 3.00 -8.06 -6.83
N ALA A 24 3.55 -7.69 -7.98
CA ALA A 24 4.92 -7.18 -8.10
C ALA A 24 5.14 -5.87 -7.31
N PRO A 25 4.34 -4.80 -7.50
CA PRO A 25 4.54 -3.54 -6.77
C PRO A 25 4.27 -3.67 -5.27
N LEU A 26 3.36 -4.56 -4.84
CA LEU A 26 3.11 -4.81 -3.41
C LEU A 26 4.22 -5.64 -2.77
N ALA A 27 4.78 -6.62 -3.48
CA ALA A 27 5.91 -7.40 -3.01
C ALA A 27 7.18 -6.53 -2.89
N ALA A 28 7.45 -5.68 -3.88
CA ALA A 28 8.57 -4.74 -3.87
C ALA A 28 8.46 -3.76 -2.68
N TRP A 29 7.28 -3.16 -2.50
CA TRP A 29 7.01 -2.29 -1.36
C TRP A 29 7.18 -3.01 -0.02
N HIS A 30 6.65 -4.21 0.12
CA HIS A 30 6.80 -4.98 1.35
C HIS A 30 8.28 -5.19 1.69
N LYS A 31 9.11 -5.52 0.68
CA LYS A 31 10.56 -5.66 0.86
C LYS A 31 11.18 -4.34 1.33
N GLU A 32 10.92 -3.24 0.63
CA GLU A 32 11.43 -1.91 0.95
C GLU A 32 11.09 -1.48 2.38
N VAL A 33 9.82 -1.65 2.79
CA VAL A 33 9.34 -1.28 4.13
C VAL A 33 9.88 -2.22 5.23
N THR A 34 10.16 -3.47 4.90
CA THR A 34 10.73 -4.44 5.86
C THR A 34 12.21 -4.15 6.10
N GLU A 35 12.95 -3.76 5.05
CA GLU A 35 14.38 -3.43 5.12
C GLU A 35 14.64 -2.01 5.61
N ALA A 36 13.66 -1.10 5.48
CA ALA A 36 13.80 0.27 5.94
C ALA A 36 13.84 0.38 7.46
N ASN A 37 14.84 1.14 7.94
CA ASN A 37 14.99 1.50 9.34
C ASN A 37 14.62 2.97 9.55
N TRP A 38 13.33 3.24 9.72
CA TRP A 38 12.87 4.57 10.12
C TRP A 38 12.76 4.66 11.63
N GLU A 39 13.39 5.68 12.19
CA GLU A 39 13.35 6.00 13.62
C GLU A 39 12.18 6.91 13.96
N THR A 40 11.72 7.70 12.98
CA THR A 40 10.64 8.67 13.17
C THR A 40 9.60 8.60 12.06
N PRO A 41 8.30 8.84 12.36
CA PRO A 41 7.25 8.91 11.34
C PRO A 41 7.53 9.94 10.23
N GLN A 42 8.26 11.01 10.54
CA GLN A 42 8.66 12.05 9.60
C GLN A 42 9.55 11.50 8.49
N GLN A 43 10.46 10.56 8.80
CA GLN A 43 11.29 9.91 7.77
C GLN A 43 10.44 9.08 6.80
N VAL A 44 9.37 8.44 7.31
CA VAL A 44 8.42 7.71 6.47
C VAL A 44 7.70 8.66 5.52
N LYS A 45 7.25 9.82 6.02
CA LYS A 45 6.58 10.85 5.22
C LYS A 45 7.50 11.51 4.19
N ALA A 46 8.80 11.61 4.50
CA ALA A 46 9.80 12.13 3.58
C ALA A 46 10.02 11.17 2.39
N GLN A 47 10.11 9.85 2.64
CA GLN A 47 10.26 8.84 1.60
C GLN A 47 8.96 8.60 0.82
N PHE A 48 7.83 8.54 1.53
CA PHE A 48 6.51 8.32 0.96
C PHE A 48 5.63 9.54 1.24
N ARG A 49 5.65 10.51 0.33
CA ARG A 49 4.86 11.76 0.47
C ARG A 49 3.35 11.51 0.60
N ASN A 50 2.85 10.42 0.02
CA ASN A 50 1.46 9.96 0.13
C ASN A 50 1.15 9.17 1.42
N ALA A 51 2.13 8.88 2.27
CA ALA A 51 1.88 8.20 3.53
C ALA A 51 1.11 9.11 4.49
N SER A 52 0.10 8.57 5.15
CA SER A 52 -0.62 9.26 6.22
C SER A 52 -0.18 8.69 7.56
N ILE A 53 0.32 9.57 8.43
CA ILE A 53 0.70 9.21 9.80
C ILE A 53 -0.56 9.33 10.66
N LEU A 54 -0.97 8.21 11.25
CA LEU A 54 -2.08 8.14 12.19
C LEU A 54 -1.58 8.26 13.64
N LYS A 55 -2.53 8.45 14.56
CA LYS A 55 -2.27 8.32 16.00
C LYS A 55 -1.79 6.90 16.33
N ASP A 56 -1.08 6.77 17.45
CA ASP A 56 -0.51 5.51 17.95
C ASP A 56 0.62 4.93 17.06
N SER A 57 1.42 5.79 16.42
CA SER A 57 2.57 5.38 15.60
C SER A 57 2.20 4.44 14.44
N ARG A 58 0.98 4.57 13.93
CA ARG A 58 0.51 3.83 12.75
C ARG A 58 0.73 4.66 11.49
N VAL A 59 1.10 4.00 10.40
CA VAL A 59 1.26 4.63 9.09
C VAL A 59 0.37 3.91 8.08
N VAL A 60 -0.41 4.67 7.32
CA VAL A 60 -1.22 4.19 6.21
C VAL A 60 -0.60 4.65 4.90
N TYR A 61 -0.53 3.75 3.93
CA TYR A 61 -0.06 4.04 2.58
C TYR A 61 -1.24 3.90 1.62
N ILE A 62 -1.53 4.95 0.86
CA ILE A 62 -2.45 4.85 -0.27
C ILE A 62 -1.62 4.39 -1.47
N ARG A 63 -1.85 3.17 -1.92
CA ARG A 63 -1.17 2.61 -3.09
C ARG A 63 -2.21 2.32 -4.15
N PHE A 64 -2.04 2.98 -5.29
CA PHE A 64 -2.83 2.74 -6.47
C PHE A 64 -2.34 1.44 -7.10
N VAL A 65 -3.25 0.48 -7.19
CA VAL A 65 -3.03 -0.86 -7.69
C VAL A 65 -4.08 -1.14 -8.76
N GLY A 66 -3.64 -1.53 -9.96
CA GLY A 66 -4.48 -1.73 -11.14
C GLY A 66 -4.08 -0.83 -12.32
N THR A 67 -4.69 -1.04 -13.47
CA THR A 67 -4.46 -0.30 -14.71
C THR A 67 -5.24 1.02 -14.74
N HIS A 68 -4.77 2.00 -15.52
CA HIS A 68 -5.50 3.26 -15.75
C HIS A 68 -6.97 3.03 -16.17
N GLN A 69 -7.22 2.02 -17.01
CA GLN A 69 -8.58 1.65 -17.45
C GLN A 69 -9.48 1.14 -16.32
N GLN A 70 -8.92 0.49 -15.29
CA GLN A 70 -9.71 0.06 -14.13
C GLN A 70 -10.15 1.26 -13.28
N TYR A 71 -9.33 2.30 -13.17
CA TYR A 71 -9.71 3.51 -12.44
C TYR A 71 -10.82 4.30 -13.13
N ASP A 72 -10.84 4.31 -14.47
CA ASP A 72 -11.88 4.99 -15.24
C ASP A 72 -13.28 4.40 -14.96
N THR A 73 -13.35 3.17 -14.45
CA THR A 73 -14.61 2.51 -14.05
C THR A 73 -15.05 2.82 -12.61
N ILE A 74 -14.19 3.46 -11.79
CA ILE A 74 -14.50 3.80 -10.41
C ILE A 74 -15.24 5.13 -10.36
N ASN A 75 -16.53 5.10 -10.03
CA ASN A 75 -17.30 6.30 -9.78
C ASN A 75 -17.13 6.77 -8.32
N VAL A 76 -16.45 7.91 -8.15
CA VAL A 76 -16.18 8.54 -6.85
C VAL A 76 -17.42 9.02 -6.10
N GLU A 77 -18.55 9.16 -6.79
CA GLU A 77 -19.83 9.60 -6.20
C GLU A 77 -20.62 8.46 -5.55
N THR A 78 -20.16 7.22 -5.71
CA THR A 78 -20.87 6.01 -5.25
C THR A 78 -20.19 5.28 -4.09
N ILE A 79 -19.13 5.85 -3.49
CA ILE A 79 -18.33 5.25 -2.41
C ILE A 79 -18.70 5.84 -1.05
#